data_AF-Q2N6A8-F1
#
_entry.id   AF-Q2N6A8-F1
#
_cell.length_a   1.000
_cell.length_b   1.000
_cell.length_c   1.000
_cell.angle_alpha   90.00
_cell.angle_beta   90.00
_cell.angle_gamma   90.00
#
_symmetry.space_group_name_H-M   'P 1'
#
loop_
_entity.id
_entity.type
_entity.pdbx_description
1 polymer ?
#
loop_
_entity_poly.entity_id
_entity_poly.type
_entity_poly.pdbx_seq_one_letter_code
_entity_poly.pdbx_strand_id
1 'polypeptide(L)'
;MAKRKSARSTRSSRRWPWALLFVLLAAGAAFAWYRTPITGYAQVSSAYAARVACSCRFVAGRTMEDCAKDKLGGMELVSLSEDEEEQSVTASFLLLASDTARLRDGYGCVLEPWEG
;
A
#
# COMPACT_ATOMS: atom_id res chain seq x y z
N MET A 1 -11.24 1.27 59.68
CA MET A 1 -11.53 0.22 58.69
C MET A 1 -10.64 0.43 57.47
N ALA A 2 -9.56 -0.33 57.32
CA ALA A 2 -8.63 -0.18 56.19
C ALA A 2 -8.94 -1.24 55.10
N LYS A 3 -9.40 -0.79 53.93
CA LYS A 3 -9.58 -1.65 52.74
C LYS A 3 -8.21 -2.00 52.15
N ARG A 4 -7.80 -3.27 52.28
CA ARG A 4 -6.62 -3.83 51.59
C ARG A 4 -6.85 -3.77 50.07
N LYS A 5 -5.98 -3.06 49.34
CA LYS A 5 -5.93 -3.11 47.87
C LYS A 5 -5.42 -4.49 47.46
N SER A 6 -6.28 -5.25 46.78
CA SER A 6 -5.93 -6.53 46.18
C SER A 6 -4.95 -6.29 45.04
N ALA A 7 -3.68 -6.66 45.24
CA ALA A 7 -2.65 -6.62 44.20
C ALA A 7 -3.00 -7.68 43.15
N ARG A 8 -3.53 -7.24 42.01
CA ARG A 8 -3.84 -8.09 40.87
C ARG A 8 -2.51 -8.61 40.32
N SER A 9 -2.17 -9.86 40.64
CA SER A 9 -0.95 -10.50 40.15
C SER A 9 -1.00 -10.58 38.62
N THR A 10 -0.22 -9.74 37.95
CA THR A 10 0.13 -9.95 36.55
C THR A 10 1.12 -11.10 36.49
N ARG A 11 0.62 -12.32 36.70
CA ARG A 11 1.35 -13.54 36.33
C ARG A 11 1.24 -13.63 34.81
N SER A 12 2.02 -12.79 34.13
CA SER A 12 2.20 -12.83 32.67
C SER A 12 2.50 -14.28 32.31
N SER A 13 1.53 -14.93 31.66
CA SER A 13 1.65 -16.34 31.36
C SER A 13 2.83 -16.50 30.39
N ARG A 14 3.79 -17.35 30.75
CA ARG A 14 4.96 -17.73 29.93
C ARG A 14 4.60 -18.25 28.53
N ARG A 15 3.31 -18.37 28.21
CA ARG A 15 2.72 -18.84 26.96
C ARG A 15 2.38 -17.73 25.97
N TRP A 16 2.27 -16.47 26.38
CA TRP A 16 2.02 -15.35 25.47
C TRP A 16 3.06 -15.19 24.34
N PRO A 17 4.39 -15.32 24.59
CA PRO A 17 5.36 -15.28 23.51
C PRO A 17 5.21 -16.45 22.52
N TRP A 18 4.82 -17.64 22.98
CA TRP A 18 4.55 -18.79 22.12
C TRP A 18 3.27 -18.62 21.29
N ALA A 19 2.23 -18.01 21.86
CA ALA A 19 1.01 -17.67 21.13
C ALA A 19 1.28 -16.64 20.03
N LEU A 20 2.07 -15.58 20.33
CA LEU A 20 2.50 -14.60 19.34
C LEU A 20 3.32 -15.23 18.21
N LEU A 21 4.27 -16.12 18.55
CA LEU A 21 5.06 -16.86 17.57
C LEU A 21 4.18 -17.69 16.64
N PHE A 22 3.20 -18.41 17.19
CA PHE A 22 2.28 -19.22 16.40
C PHE A 22 1.43 -18.37 15.45
N VAL A 23 0.93 -17.21 15.92
CA VAL A 23 0.18 -16.26 15.07
C VAL A 23 1.04 -15.73 13.93
N LEU A 24 2.28 -15.34 14.20
CA LEU A 24 3.21 -14.87 13.17
C LEU A 24 3.53 -15.96 12.13
N LEU A 25 3.74 -17.20 12.58
CA LEU A 25 3.97 -18.34 11.68
C LEU A 25 2.74 -18.63 10.82
N ALA A 26 1.54 -18.63 11.40
CA ALA A 26 0.29 -18.85 10.67
C ALA A 26 0.03 -17.73 9.64
N ALA A 27 0.26 -16.47 10.02
CA ALA A 27 0.16 -15.33 9.11
C ALA A 27 1.18 -15.42 7.96
N GLY A 28 2.43 -15.79 8.26
CA GLY A 28 3.47 -16.00 7.25
C GLY A 28 3.14 -17.14 6.29
N ALA A 29 2.61 -18.26 6.80
CA ALA A 29 2.17 -19.39 5.97
C ALA A 29 0.98 -19.01 5.07
N ALA A 30 0.01 -18.27 5.60
CA ALA A 30 -1.12 -17.76 4.82
C ALA A 30 -0.64 -16.79 3.72
N PHE A 31 0.25 -15.85 4.05
CA PHE A 31 0.83 -14.93 3.08
C PHE A 31 1.58 -15.70 1.98
N ALA A 32 2.39 -16.69 2.36
CA ALA A 32 3.08 -17.56 1.42
C ALA A 32 2.13 -18.44 0.59
N TRP A 33 0.92 -18.72 1.06
CA TRP A 33 -0.09 -19.43 0.26
C TRP A 33 -0.77 -18.50 -0.75
N TYR A 34 -1.09 -17.28 -0.33
CA TYR A 34 -1.79 -16.26 -1.11
C TYR A 34 -0.88 -15.25 -1.81
N ARG A 35 0.42 -15.56 -1.94
CA ARG A 35 1.41 -14.68 -2.56
C ARG A 35 1.02 -14.21 -3.95
N THR A 36 0.54 -15.11 -4.82
CA THR A 36 0.16 -14.79 -6.21
C THR A 36 -0.99 -13.80 -6.32
N PRO A 37 -2.15 -13.97 -5.65
CA PRO A 37 -3.20 -12.96 -5.70
C PRO A 37 -2.76 -11.65 -5.02
N ILE A 38 -2.01 -11.71 -3.91
CA ILE A 38 -1.55 -10.51 -3.20
C ILE A 38 -0.67 -9.64 -4.11
N THR A 39 0.32 -10.23 -4.78
CA THR A 39 1.20 -9.48 -5.69
C THR A 39 0.43 -8.97 -6.91
N GLY A 40 -0.47 -9.77 -7.47
CA GLY A 40 -1.31 -9.35 -8.60
C GLY A 40 -2.21 -8.15 -8.27
N TYR A 41 -2.88 -8.17 -7.11
CA TYR A 41 -3.69 -7.03 -6.68
C TYR A 41 -2.85 -5.80 -6.36
N ALA A 42 -1.71 -5.97 -5.69
CA ALA A 42 -0.78 -4.88 -5.42
C ALA A 42 -0.37 -4.20 -6.74
N GLN A 43 0.03 -4.99 -7.73
CA GLN A 43 0.48 -4.50 -9.03
C GLN A 43 -0.62 -3.80 -9.85
N VAL A 44 -1.82 -4.38 -9.92
CA VAL A 44 -2.95 -3.73 -10.59
C VAL A 44 -3.30 -2.41 -9.91
N SER A 45 -3.24 -2.37 -8.58
CA SER A 45 -3.52 -1.16 -7.82
C SER A 45 -2.49 -0.07 -8.06
N SER A 46 -1.18 -0.37 -8.07
CA SER A 46 -0.14 0.62 -8.36
C SER A 46 -0.21 1.08 -9.82
N ALA A 47 -0.29 0.17 -10.79
CA ALA A 47 -0.35 0.51 -12.21
C ALA A 47 -1.56 1.40 -12.56
N TYR A 48 -2.75 1.04 -12.07
CA TYR A 48 -3.94 1.86 -12.28
C TYR A 48 -3.80 3.23 -11.61
N ALA A 49 -3.37 3.27 -10.34
CA ALA A 49 -3.22 4.52 -9.60
C ALA A 49 -2.23 5.47 -10.26
N ALA A 50 -1.06 4.98 -10.68
CA ALA A 50 -0.04 5.78 -11.34
C ALA A 50 -0.57 6.43 -12.62
N ARG A 51 -1.24 5.65 -13.47
CA ARG A 51 -1.78 6.15 -14.74
C ARG A 51 -2.88 7.19 -14.54
N VAL A 52 -3.82 6.92 -13.63
CA VAL A 52 -4.94 7.85 -13.35
C VAL A 52 -4.43 9.12 -12.70
N ALA A 53 -3.54 9.01 -11.71
CA ALA A 53 -2.98 10.17 -11.03
C ALA A 53 -2.12 11.02 -11.97
N CYS A 54 -1.27 10.41 -12.81
CA CYS A 54 -0.53 11.14 -13.85
C CYS A 54 -1.48 11.90 -14.78
N SER A 55 -2.54 11.24 -15.26
CA SER A 55 -3.50 11.87 -16.18
C SER A 55 -4.22 13.03 -15.49
N CYS A 56 -4.63 12.85 -14.24
CA CYS A 56 -5.24 13.89 -13.44
C CYS A 56 -4.31 15.10 -13.21
N ARG A 57 -3.03 14.84 -12.91
CA ARG A 57 -2.04 15.88 -12.59
C ARG A 57 -1.57 16.65 -13.82
N PHE A 58 -1.18 15.95 -14.87
CA PHE A 58 -0.49 16.55 -16.02
C PHE A 58 -1.40 16.78 -17.23
N VAL A 59 -2.46 15.98 -17.41
CA VAL A 59 -3.41 16.18 -18.52
C VAL A 59 -4.58 17.07 -18.08
N ALA A 60 -5.15 16.83 -16.89
CA ALA A 60 -6.26 17.62 -16.37
C ALA A 60 -5.83 18.84 -15.52
N GLY A 61 -4.55 18.94 -15.15
CA GLY A 61 -4.00 20.10 -14.43
C GLY A 61 -4.48 20.25 -12.97
N ARG A 62 -4.91 19.17 -12.34
CA ARG A 62 -5.36 19.16 -10.93
C ARG A 62 -4.19 18.95 -9.97
N THR A 63 -4.35 19.31 -8.70
CA THR A 63 -3.34 19.05 -7.67
C THR A 63 -3.30 17.56 -7.31
N MET A 64 -2.16 17.08 -6.80
CA MET A 64 -2.04 15.68 -6.40
C MET A 64 -2.98 15.27 -5.27
N GLU A 65 -3.31 16.18 -4.35
CA GLU A 65 -4.29 15.90 -3.29
C GLU A 65 -5.69 15.65 -3.85
N ASP A 66 -6.05 16.31 -4.95
CA ASP A 66 -7.29 16.07 -5.66
C ASP A 66 -7.24 14.77 -6.45
N CYS A 67 -6.11 14.48 -7.11
CA CYS A 67 -5.91 13.23 -7.85
C CYS A 67 -5.90 11.99 -6.93
N ALA A 68 -5.46 12.13 -5.68
CA ALA A 68 -5.49 11.06 -4.70
C ALA A 68 -6.93 10.60 -4.35
N LYS A 69 -7.94 11.43 -4.59
CA LYS A 69 -9.36 11.10 -4.37
C LYS A 69 -9.93 10.19 -5.48
N ASP A 70 -9.25 10.10 -6.62
CA ASP A 70 -9.68 9.27 -7.76
C ASP A 70 -9.27 7.79 -7.60
N LYS A 71 -8.69 7.43 -6.45
CA LYS A 71 -8.42 6.04 -6.05
C LYS A 71 -9.72 5.25 -5.89
N LEU A 72 -9.73 4.03 -6.38
CA LEU A 72 -10.87 3.12 -6.21
C LEU A 72 -10.91 2.55 -4.79
N GLY A 73 -12.07 2.02 -4.40
CA GLY A 73 -12.21 1.28 -3.14
C GLY A 73 -11.18 0.14 -3.06
N GLY A 74 -10.51 0.03 -1.90
CA GLY A 74 -9.42 -0.93 -1.69
C GLY A 74 -8.02 -0.43 -2.06
N MET A 75 -7.89 0.78 -2.62
CA MET A 75 -6.59 1.40 -2.95
C MET A 75 -6.11 2.41 -1.90
N GLU A 76 -6.69 2.41 -0.70
CA GLU A 76 -6.36 3.34 0.39
C GLU A 76 -4.88 3.26 0.80
N LEU A 77 -4.29 2.08 0.63
CA LEU A 77 -2.90 1.79 0.98
C LEU A 77 -1.90 2.08 -0.15
N VAL A 78 -2.38 2.58 -1.30
CA VAL A 78 -1.51 3.04 -2.38
C VAL A 78 -0.97 4.42 -2.04
N SER A 79 0.34 4.58 -1.96
CA SER A 79 0.99 5.90 -1.93
C SER A 79 1.18 6.43 -3.34
N LEU A 80 1.06 7.74 -3.51
CA LEU A 80 1.34 8.44 -4.76
C LEU A 80 2.49 9.42 -4.53
N SER A 81 3.42 9.48 -5.46
CA SER A 81 4.51 10.47 -5.50
C SER A 81 4.57 11.06 -6.89
N GLU A 82 4.54 12.38 -7.00
CA GLU A 82 4.73 13.08 -8.26
C GLU A 82 6.19 13.48 -8.46
N ASP A 83 6.61 13.50 -9.72
CA ASP A 83 7.85 14.11 -10.20
C ASP A 83 7.47 15.10 -11.31
N GLU A 84 7.55 16.39 -11.00
CA GLU A 84 7.18 17.46 -11.93
C GLU A 84 8.21 17.66 -13.04
N GLU A 85 9.48 17.36 -12.79
CA GLU A 85 10.57 17.55 -13.76
C GLU A 85 10.46 16.51 -14.88
N GLU A 86 10.22 15.25 -14.51
CA GLU A 86 10.05 14.16 -15.46
C GLU A 86 8.60 14.00 -15.95
N GLN A 87 7.67 14.81 -15.42
CA GLN A 87 6.24 14.72 -15.67
C GLN A 87 5.70 13.29 -15.44
N SER A 88 6.05 12.72 -14.29
CA SER A 88 5.70 11.35 -13.93
C SER A 88 5.03 11.25 -12.56
N VAL A 89 4.27 10.18 -12.36
CA VAL A 89 3.70 9.81 -11.06
C VAL A 89 4.02 8.36 -10.79
N THR A 90 4.61 8.10 -9.63
CA THR A 90 4.89 6.77 -9.11
C THR A 90 3.84 6.42 -8.07
N ALA A 91 3.21 5.26 -8.23
CA ALA A 91 2.30 4.70 -7.24
C ALA A 91 2.89 3.43 -6.65
N SER A 92 2.78 3.25 -5.34
CA SER A 92 3.33 2.09 -4.64
C SER A 92 2.31 1.52 -3.66
N PHE A 93 2.12 0.20 -3.67
CA PHE A 93 1.22 -0.49 -2.74
C PHE A 93 2.03 -1.21 -1.66
N LEU A 94 2.03 -0.68 -0.43
CA LEU A 94 2.68 -1.29 0.75
C LEU A 94 4.08 -1.88 0.50
N LEU A 95 4.86 -1.28 -0.41
CA LEU A 95 6.19 -1.78 -0.85
C LEU A 95 6.18 -3.15 -1.56
N LEU A 96 5.00 -3.73 -1.82
CA LEU A 96 4.83 -4.99 -2.54
C LEU A 96 4.92 -4.80 -4.06
N ALA A 97 4.44 -3.65 -4.53
CA ALA A 97 4.46 -3.28 -5.95
C ALA A 97 4.65 -1.77 -6.09
N SER A 98 5.30 -1.36 -7.17
CA SER A 98 5.48 0.03 -7.55
C SER A 98 5.42 0.14 -9.07
N ASP A 99 4.67 1.12 -9.56
CA ASP A 99 4.55 1.40 -10.99
C ASP A 99 4.61 2.91 -11.21
N THR A 100 5.25 3.32 -12.30
CA THR A 100 5.41 4.72 -12.68
C THR A 100 4.71 4.98 -14.00
N ALA A 101 3.96 6.07 -14.07
CA ALA A 101 3.37 6.57 -15.30
C ALA A 101 3.96 7.92 -15.66
N ARG A 102 4.34 8.10 -16.92
CA ARG A 102 4.95 9.33 -17.44
C ARG A 102 4.10 9.94 -18.53
N LEU A 103 4.00 11.26 -18.54
CA LEU A 103 3.39 12.00 -19.64
C LEU A 103 4.29 11.88 -20.88
N ARG A 104 3.71 11.45 -22.00
CA ARG A 104 4.36 11.43 -23.30
C ARG A 104 3.53 12.25 -24.28
N ASP A 105 4.20 13.16 -24.98
CA ASP A 105 3.55 14.01 -25.98
C ASP A 105 2.78 13.18 -27.01
N GLY A 106 1.50 13.53 -27.20
CA GLY A 106 0.58 12.86 -28.11
C GLY A 106 -0.06 11.56 -27.58
N TYR A 107 0.55 10.88 -26.60
CA TYR A 107 0.03 9.63 -26.03
C TYR A 107 -0.65 9.82 -24.67
N GLY A 108 -0.40 10.95 -24.01
CA GLY A 108 -0.86 11.20 -22.64
C GLY A 108 -0.02 10.43 -21.63
N CYS A 109 -0.60 10.10 -20.48
CA CYS A 109 0.09 9.33 -19.44
C CYS A 109 0.14 7.84 -19.77
N VAL A 110 1.36 7.33 -19.90
CA VAL A 110 1.65 5.93 -20.19
C VAL A 110 2.49 5.33 -19.07
N LEU A 111 2.23 4.07 -18.75
CA LEU A 111 3.02 3.32 -17.77
C LEU A 111 4.41 3.03 -18.33
N GLU A 112 5.40 3.04 -17.46
CA GLU A 112 6.73 2.54 -17.76
C GLU A 112 6.67 1.01 -18.00
N PRO A 113 7.63 0.45 -18.77
CA PRO A 113 7.68 -0.97 -19.02
C PRO A 113 7.74 -1.74 -17.71
N TRP A 114 6.94 -2.80 -17.59
CA TRP A 114 6.97 -3.66 -16.42
C TRP A 114 8.27 -4.49 -16.40
N GLU A 115 9.02 -4.41 -15.30
CA GLU A 115 10.33 -5.06 -15.17
C GLU A 115 10.31 -6.46 -14.55
N GLY A 116 9.14 -6.98 -14.13
CA GLY A 116 9.03 -8.33 -13.56
C GLY A 116 8.96 -8.35 -12.05
#